data_AF-A0A2S4JUE0-F1
#
_entry.id   AF-A0A2S4JUE0-F1
#
_cell.length_a   1.000
_cell.length_b   1.000
_cell.length_c   1.000
_cell.angle_alpha   90.00
_cell.angle_beta   90.00
_cell.angle_gamma   90.00
#
_symmetry.space_group_name_H-M   'P 1'
#
loop_
_entity.id
_entity.type
_entity.pdbx_description
1 polymer ?
#
loop_
_entity_poly.entity_id
_entity_poly.type
_entity_poly.pdbx_seq_one_letter_code
_entity_poly.pdbx_strand_id
1 'polypeptide(L)'
;MVVPARYSGRGVVASLLLVFLLVAGLAGVSAQRSRRPQRLDSLDRHFSQSSQSANNNMTGLDLPEFSVGTTLSIEPFVPGDYTGRVVDERFIEAHIATNTVMTPPVGDPIFTVHHVYWGYIQDESFGKNVLVAEIAGVDVMEYSLYLLQFTDQGELVSTLCVARHAAFSDSAIQLGSRVKEGRIDTTYQSLFFHHDVPPHLNPVVERSYKVGRSQGGSYEEIVTGNYYMPNPHGIGLSRAMESEFFSAWETQRERPRMFLIGWSRGGYMAYILESFQDGMGAVFYTWHIFDIASNRMVWNRRDNEEDALKRISSSPYRIQSPEAFMEYYQKSIRTLAPVLQEFGIITHTEAEFTPLLPGRWYIEGEEVAVRVINETRSFHPDFGIERITSYDMVIQREDRERRVFAQKDMEGLVLGIRPIGRILYPHDPEKAVIVSAQVLRGWEGPPHGIGLQVNGVRTDF
;
A
#
# COMPACT_ATOMS: atom_id res chain seq x y z
N MET A 1 -47.70 -43.10 -20.31
CA MET A 1 -47.28 -44.19 -21.24
C MET A 1 -46.37 -45.16 -20.49
N VAL A 2 -45.96 -46.27 -21.12
CA VAL A 2 -45.38 -47.46 -20.47
C VAL A 2 -43.86 -47.37 -20.29
N VAL A 3 -43.33 -48.08 -19.29
CA VAL A 3 -41.91 -48.26 -18.90
C VAL A 3 -41.55 -49.74 -19.12
N PRO A 4 -40.46 -50.11 -19.82
CA PRO A 4 -39.13 -50.38 -19.21
C PRO A 4 -37.94 -50.05 -20.15
N ALA A 5 -36.65 -50.38 -19.97
CA ALA A 5 -35.84 -51.17 -19.00
C ALA A 5 -34.47 -50.46 -18.82
N ARG A 6 -33.73 -50.48 -17.69
CA ARG A 6 -33.07 -51.56 -16.92
C ARG A 6 -31.93 -52.35 -17.62
N TYR A 7 -30.68 -51.98 -17.30
CA TYR A 7 -29.46 -52.81 -17.12
C TYR A 7 -28.47 -51.99 -16.25
N SER A 8 -27.68 -52.42 -15.26
CA SER A 8 -27.44 -53.68 -14.49
C SER A 8 -26.13 -54.47 -14.75
N GLY A 9 -25.03 -54.05 -14.11
CA GLY A 9 -23.71 -54.72 -14.01
C GLY A 9 -22.61 -53.66 -13.81
N ARG A 10 -21.79 -53.56 -12.74
CA ARG A 10 -21.39 -54.41 -11.59
C ARG A 10 -20.21 -55.39 -11.87
N GLY A 11 -19.01 -54.99 -11.42
CA GLY A 11 -17.77 -55.79 -11.37
C GLY A 11 -16.64 -55.29 -12.30
N VAL A 12 -15.35 -55.59 -12.08
CA VAL A 12 -14.72 -56.31 -10.94
C VAL A 12 -13.19 -56.05 -10.89
N VAL A 13 -12.67 -55.61 -9.72
CA VAL A 13 -11.38 -55.98 -9.04
C VAL A 13 -9.98 -55.71 -9.70
N ALA A 14 -9.03 -55.31 -8.83
CA ALA A 14 -7.55 -55.47 -8.90
C ALA A 14 -6.72 -54.61 -9.90
N SER A 15 -5.40 -54.37 -9.72
CA SER A 15 -4.48 -54.37 -8.53
C SER A 15 -3.08 -53.85 -8.94
N LEU A 16 -2.18 -53.64 -7.97
CA LEU A 16 -0.71 -53.41 -8.07
C LEU A 16 -0.29 -52.01 -8.57
N LEU A 17 0.65 -51.25 -7.98
CA LEU A 17 1.68 -51.44 -6.93
C LEU A 17 3.02 -52.09 -7.38
N LEU A 18 3.96 -51.23 -7.81
CA LEU A 18 5.45 -51.26 -7.70
C LEU A 18 5.94 -49.86 -8.18
N VAL A 19 6.89 -49.09 -7.64
CA VAL A 19 8.12 -49.29 -6.83
C VAL A 19 9.36 -49.77 -7.61
N PHE A 20 10.19 -48.80 -8.06
CA PHE A 20 11.67 -48.80 -8.14
C PHE A 20 12.10 -47.31 -8.32
N LEU A 21 12.91 -46.65 -7.47
CA LEU A 21 14.31 -46.80 -7.02
C LEU A 21 15.40 -46.34 -8.02
N LEU A 22 16.00 -45.18 -7.69
CA LEU A 22 17.42 -44.77 -7.78
C LEU A 22 18.38 -45.44 -8.79
N VAL A 23 19.12 -44.59 -9.53
CA VAL A 23 20.60 -44.62 -9.61
C VAL A 23 21.12 -43.26 -10.13
N ALA A 24 22.36 -42.88 -9.78
CA ALA A 24 23.01 -41.63 -10.21
C ALA A 24 24.03 -41.86 -11.34
N GLY A 25 24.31 -40.82 -12.14
CA GLY A 25 25.33 -40.84 -13.20
C GLY A 25 25.97 -39.46 -13.40
N LEU A 26 27.30 -39.42 -13.49
CA LEU A 26 28.12 -38.20 -13.54
C LEU A 26 28.62 -37.86 -14.94
N ALA A 27 29.16 -36.64 -15.06
CA ALA A 27 30.07 -36.10 -16.08
C ALA A 27 29.45 -35.42 -17.31
N GLY A 28 29.87 -34.16 -17.50
CA GLY A 28 29.47 -33.28 -18.61
C GLY A 28 30.21 -31.93 -18.51
N VAL A 29 31.54 -31.95 -18.64
CA VAL A 29 32.38 -30.75 -18.46
C VAL A 29 32.25 -29.81 -19.66
N SER A 30 31.80 -28.58 -19.43
CA SER A 30 32.00 -27.44 -20.34
C SER A 30 32.70 -26.29 -19.60
N ALA A 31 33.93 -25.99 -20.02
CA ALA A 31 34.76 -24.97 -19.38
C ALA A 31 34.41 -23.56 -19.87
N GLN A 32 33.34 -22.96 -19.33
CA GLN A 32 33.01 -21.57 -19.61
C GLN A 32 33.84 -20.64 -18.71
N ARG A 33 34.66 -19.77 -19.33
CA ARG A 33 35.50 -18.80 -18.60
C ARG A 33 34.65 -17.73 -17.93
N SER A 34 34.30 -17.92 -16.66
CA SER A 34 33.78 -16.83 -15.82
C SER A 34 34.85 -15.74 -15.69
N ARG A 35 34.50 -14.50 -16.07
CA ARG A 35 35.33 -13.33 -15.80
C ARG A 35 35.38 -13.13 -14.28
N ARG A 36 36.56 -12.78 -13.73
CA ARG A 36 36.63 -12.25 -12.35
C ARG A 36 35.71 -11.02 -12.27
N PRO A 37 34.79 -10.94 -11.29
CA PRO A 37 34.04 -9.70 -11.05
C PRO A 37 35.01 -8.58 -10.67
N GLN A 38 34.86 -7.39 -11.26
CA GLN A 38 35.59 -6.18 -10.86
C GLN A 38 34.90 -5.48 -9.67
N ARG A 39 34.24 -6.24 -8.78
CA ARG A 39 33.27 -5.73 -7.79
C ARG A 39 33.87 -4.99 -6.58
N LEU A 40 35.11 -5.31 -6.16
CA LEU A 40 35.73 -4.61 -5.03
C LEU A 40 36.05 -3.12 -5.34
N ASP A 41 36.22 -2.78 -6.60
CA ASP A 41 36.78 -1.49 -7.03
C ASP A 41 35.76 -0.33 -7.06
N SER A 42 34.47 -0.56 -6.79
CA SER A 42 33.49 0.53 -6.65
C SER A 42 33.45 1.05 -5.21
N LEU A 43 32.79 0.33 -4.30
CA LEU A 43 32.53 0.82 -2.93
C LEU A 43 33.81 1.25 -2.19
N ASP A 44 34.89 0.46 -2.24
CA ASP A 44 36.11 0.82 -1.52
C ASP A 44 36.82 2.04 -2.15
N ARG A 45 36.58 2.38 -3.42
CA ARG A 45 37.03 3.68 -3.98
C ARG A 45 36.15 4.86 -3.56
N HIS A 46 34.86 4.63 -3.30
CA HIS A 46 33.98 5.68 -2.76
C HIS A 46 34.29 5.98 -1.29
N PHE A 47 34.66 4.96 -0.49
CA PHE A 47 34.86 5.09 0.96
C PHE A 47 36.33 5.23 1.42
N SER A 48 37.32 4.62 0.77
CA SER A 48 38.68 4.49 1.35
C SER A 48 39.66 5.65 1.05
N GLN A 49 39.19 6.84 0.67
CA GLN A 49 40.05 8.04 0.51
C GLN A 49 40.22 8.89 1.78
N SER A 50 39.70 8.46 2.94
CA SER A 50 39.83 9.20 4.21
C SER A 50 41.22 9.11 4.86
N SER A 51 42.15 8.30 4.36
CA SER A 51 43.51 8.22 4.91
C SER A 51 44.62 7.91 3.90
N GLN A 52 45.63 8.81 3.91
CA GLN A 52 46.95 8.76 3.26
C GLN A 52 47.10 9.25 1.80
N SER A 53 48.20 10.01 1.62
CA SER A 53 48.75 10.61 0.39
C SER A 53 47.89 11.66 -0.34
N ALA A 54 48.44 12.88 -0.43
CA ALA A 54 47.97 13.90 -1.36
C ALA A 54 48.32 13.56 -2.82
N ASN A 55 47.75 14.35 -3.74
CA ASN A 55 48.04 14.41 -5.18
C ASN A 55 47.61 13.20 -6.03
N ASN A 56 46.30 13.04 -6.23
CA ASN A 56 45.73 12.99 -7.59
C ASN A 56 44.22 13.27 -7.59
N ASN A 57 43.74 14.02 -8.58
CA ASN A 57 42.36 14.54 -8.63
C ASN A 57 41.35 13.53 -9.21
N MET A 58 40.78 12.67 -8.38
CA MET A 58 39.34 12.34 -8.44
C MET A 58 38.84 12.12 -7.01
N THR A 59 37.73 12.79 -6.68
CA THR A 59 37.25 12.99 -5.31
C THR A 59 36.54 11.77 -4.74
N GLY A 60 36.92 11.37 -3.53
CA GLY A 60 36.04 10.65 -2.62
C GLY A 60 34.71 11.38 -2.43
N LEU A 61 33.67 10.62 -2.08
CA LEU A 61 32.35 11.17 -1.81
C LEU A 61 32.34 11.80 -0.40
N ASP A 62 32.67 13.09 -0.34
CA ASP A 62 32.49 13.93 0.85
C ASP A 62 30.99 14.05 1.13
N LEU A 63 30.52 13.19 2.03
CA LEU A 63 29.14 12.96 2.39
C LEU A 63 29.01 13.00 3.91
N PRO A 64 27.88 13.46 4.46
CA PRO A 64 27.70 13.50 5.90
C PRO A 64 27.67 12.09 6.50
N GLU A 65 28.44 11.92 7.56
CA GLU A 65 28.53 10.71 8.36
C GLU A 65 27.55 10.77 9.53
N PHE A 66 26.77 9.71 9.73
CA PHE A 66 25.71 9.66 10.74
C PHE A 66 25.96 8.55 11.76
N SER A 67 26.41 8.94 12.97
CA SER A 67 26.60 8.03 14.11
C SER A 67 25.30 7.75 14.88
N VAL A 68 25.34 6.77 15.79
CA VAL A 68 24.27 6.46 16.75
C VAL A 68 23.89 7.70 17.58
N GLY A 69 22.59 7.97 17.71
CA GLY A 69 22.03 9.13 18.41
C GLY A 69 21.76 10.33 17.52
N THR A 70 22.39 10.43 16.35
CA THR A 70 22.15 11.51 15.38
C THR A 70 20.70 11.53 14.92
N THR A 71 20.13 12.73 14.84
CA THR A 71 18.79 12.97 14.29
C THR A 71 18.94 13.57 12.89
N LEU A 72 18.60 12.79 11.87
CA LEU A 72 18.48 13.19 10.48
C LEU A 72 17.19 14.01 10.34
N SER A 73 17.31 15.33 10.21
CA SER A 73 16.22 16.14 9.66
C SER A 73 16.29 16.05 8.15
N ILE A 74 15.19 15.71 7.48
CA ILE A 74 15.02 16.08 6.07
C ILE A 74 14.15 17.32 6.09
N GLU A 75 14.79 18.49 5.93
CA GLU A 75 14.07 19.75 5.76
C GLU A 75 13.41 19.78 4.37
N PRO A 76 12.29 20.52 4.18
CA PRO A 76 11.61 20.61 2.90
C PRO A 76 12.56 21.03 1.77
N PHE A 77 12.73 20.14 0.80
CA PHE A 77 13.68 20.30 -0.28
C PHE A 77 13.27 21.43 -1.24
N VAL A 78 14.13 22.42 -1.40
CA VAL A 78 14.02 23.42 -2.46
C VAL A 78 15.00 23.02 -3.58
N PRO A 79 14.53 22.66 -4.79
CA PRO A 79 15.40 22.13 -5.85
C PRO A 79 16.54 23.05 -6.30
N GLY A 80 16.39 24.37 -6.14
CA GLY A 80 17.44 25.34 -6.46
C GLY A 80 18.54 25.47 -5.40
N ASP A 81 18.28 25.08 -4.15
CA ASP A 81 19.17 25.29 -3.01
C ASP A 81 19.95 24.03 -2.61
N TYR A 82 19.56 22.86 -3.14
CA TYR A 82 20.11 21.58 -2.72
C TYR A 82 21.45 21.25 -3.40
N THR A 83 22.49 21.06 -2.59
CA THR A 83 23.88 20.89 -3.03
C THR A 83 24.42 19.45 -2.97
N GLY A 84 23.54 18.47 -2.72
CA GLY A 84 23.93 17.06 -2.61
C GLY A 84 24.50 16.48 -3.91
N ARG A 85 25.36 15.46 -3.78
CA ARG A 85 26.02 14.83 -4.95
C ARG A 85 25.11 13.81 -5.62
N VAL A 86 24.67 14.12 -6.84
CA VAL A 86 23.94 13.19 -7.74
C VAL A 86 24.62 11.82 -7.74
N VAL A 87 23.81 10.75 -7.65
CA VAL A 87 24.34 9.38 -7.72
C VAL A 87 24.93 9.13 -9.11
N ASP A 88 26.15 8.61 -9.16
CA ASP A 88 26.84 8.37 -10.42
C ASP A 88 26.24 7.19 -11.20
N GLU A 89 26.36 7.26 -12.53
CA GLU A 89 25.81 6.30 -13.49
C GLU A 89 26.20 4.84 -13.18
N ARG A 90 27.40 4.58 -12.65
CA ARG A 90 27.86 3.22 -12.32
C ARG A 90 27.18 2.66 -11.07
N PHE A 91 26.99 3.49 -10.04
CA PHE A 91 26.22 3.10 -8.87
C PHE A 91 24.74 2.88 -9.23
N ILE A 92 24.19 3.74 -10.10
CA ILE A 92 22.85 3.56 -10.67
C ILE A 92 22.75 2.19 -11.39
N GLU A 93 23.63 1.90 -12.36
CA GLU A 93 23.65 0.63 -13.10
C GLU A 93 23.79 -0.58 -12.18
N ALA A 94 24.63 -0.49 -11.14
CA ALA A 94 24.96 -1.61 -10.27
C ALA A 94 23.93 -1.89 -9.16
N HIS A 95 23.19 -0.87 -8.70
CA HIS A 95 22.44 -0.93 -7.44
C HIS A 95 21.03 -0.31 -7.48
N ILE A 96 20.65 0.43 -8.53
CA ILE A 96 19.33 1.10 -8.62
C ILE A 96 18.55 0.64 -9.87
N ALA A 97 19.21 0.52 -11.03
CA ALA A 97 18.54 0.22 -12.31
C ALA A 97 17.81 -1.15 -12.36
N THR A 98 18.15 -2.09 -11.48
CA THR A 98 17.46 -3.39 -11.32
C THR A 98 16.84 -3.56 -9.94
N ASN A 99 16.59 -2.47 -9.21
CA ASN A 99 16.15 -2.48 -7.82
C ASN A 99 14.64 -2.25 -7.72
N THR A 100 13.86 -3.31 -7.48
CA THR A 100 12.39 -3.26 -7.49
C THR A 100 11.75 -2.45 -6.35
N VAL A 101 12.57 -1.83 -5.48
CA VAL A 101 12.16 -0.99 -4.35
C VAL A 101 12.33 0.52 -4.65
N MET A 102 13.09 0.86 -5.69
CA MET A 102 13.39 2.24 -6.13
C MET A 102 12.90 2.47 -7.56
N THR A 103 12.63 3.72 -7.93
CA THR A 103 12.29 4.06 -9.32
C THR A 103 13.56 4.01 -10.18
N PRO A 104 13.63 3.25 -11.29
CA PRO A 104 14.76 3.31 -12.20
C PRO A 104 14.85 4.70 -12.87
N PRO A 105 16.05 5.17 -13.27
CA PRO A 105 16.17 6.47 -13.93
C PRO A 105 15.38 6.49 -15.25
N VAL A 106 14.49 7.47 -15.40
CA VAL A 106 13.74 7.66 -16.64
C VAL A 106 14.56 8.58 -17.55
N GLY A 107 14.65 8.24 -18.84
CA GLY A 107 15.33 9.06 -19.85
C GLY A 107 14.55 10.31 -20.29
N ASP A 108 13.71 10.85 -19.41
CA ASP A 108 12.81 11.98 -19.70
C ASP A 108 13.54 13.31 -19.42
N PRO A 109 13.66 14.22 -20.42
CA PRO A 109 14.39 15.48 -20.27
C PRO A 109 13.78 16.48 -19.27
N ILE A 110 12.58 16.22 -18.73
CA ILE A 110 11.96 17.03 -17.67
C ILE A 110 12.53 16.66 -16.29
N PHE A 111 13.07 15.44 -16.10
CA PHE A 111 13.62 14.95 -14.84
C PHE A 111 15.15 15.05 -14.82
N THR A 112 15.70 16.17 -14.36
CA THR A 112 17.16 16.43 -14.43
C THR A 112 17.98 15.76 -13.32
N VAL A 113 17.39 15.43 -12.16
CA VAL A 113 18.05 14.68 -11.06
C VAL A 113 17.03 13.76 -10.39
N HIS A 114 17.16 12.45 -10.62
CA HIS A 114 16.34 11.43 -9.94
C HIS A 114 16.93 10.94 -8.60
N HIS A 115 18.25 10.88 -8.47
CA HIS A 115 18.92 10.23 -7.33
C HIS A 115 20.10 11.04 -6.81
N VAL A 116 20.19 11.18 -5.49
CA VAL A 116 21.30 11.87 -4.81
C VAL A 116 21.80 11.03 -3.63
N TYR A 117 23.12 10.94 -3.49
CA TYR A 117 23.74 10.47 -2.25
C TYR A 117 23.41 11.44 -1.10
N TRP A 118 22.72 10.95 -0.06
CA TRP A 118 22.34 11.73 1.11
C TRP A 118 23.38 11.64 2.25
N GLY A 119 24.03 10.49 2.42
CA GLY A 119 25.02 10.25 3.46
C GLY A 119 25.31 8.77 3.71
N TYR A 120 25.97 8.46 4.81
CA TYR A 120 26.19 7.08 5.26
C TYR A 120 26.07 6.95 6.79
N ILE A 121 25.68 5.77 7.26
CA ILE A 121 25.50 5.48 8.69
C ILE A 121 26.74 4.73 9.17
N GLN A 122 27.47 5.31 10.12
CA GLN A 122 28.61 4.65 10.78
C GLN A 122 28.12 3.95 12.06
N ASP A 123 27.65 2.72 11.91
CA ASP A 123 27.23 1.85 13.00
C ASP A 123 27.59 0.38 12.64
N GLU A 124 28.41 -0.27 13.46
CA GLU A 124 28.87 -1.65 13.27
C GLU A 124 27.71 -2.67 13.22
N SER A 125 26.56 -2.34 13.81
CA SER A 125 25.37 -3.18 13.71
C SER A 125 24.71 -3.12 12.33
N PHE A 126 24.90 -2.03 11.58
CA PHE A 126 24.33 -1.87 10.23
C PHE A 126 25.30 -2.32 9.12
N GLY A 127 26.62 -2.15 9.28
CA GLY A 127 27.63 -2.47 8.26
C GLY A 127 27.87 -1.32 7.26
N LYS A 128 28.41 -1.61 6.05
CA LYS A 128 28.54 -0.59 4.98
C LYS A 128 27.16 -0.23 4.42
N ASN A 129 26.69 1.00 4.65
CA ASN A 129 25.37 1.46 4.21
C ASN A 129 25.46 2.82 3.51
N VAL A 130 24.62 3.02 2.49
CA VAL A 130 24.45 4.30 1.79
C VAL A 130 23.01 4.77 1.97
N LEU A 131 22.82 6.03 2.35
CA LEU A 131 21.53 6.70 2.23
C LEU A 131 21.44 7.38 0.86
N VAL A 132 20.42 7.04 0.08
CA VAL A 132 20.12 7.62 -1.24
C VAL A 132 18.75 8.27 -1.18
N ALA A 133 18.66 9.54 -1.56
CA ALA A 133 17.40 10.22 -1.79
C ALA A 133 17.00 10.06 -3.27
N GLU A 134 15.84 9.47 -3.51
CA GLU A 134 15.10 9.52 -4.77
C GLU A 134 14.22 10.76 -4.80
N ILE A 135 14.13 11.40 -5.96
CA ILE A 135 13.31 12.58 -6.25
C ILE A 135 12.51 12.28 -7.52
N ALA A 136 11.18 12.43 -7.45
CA ALA A 136 10.29 12.13 -8.55
C ALA A 136 9.13 13.14 -8.67
N GLY A 137 8.85 13.59 -9.88
CA GLY A 137 7.65 14.35 -10.22
C GLY A 137 7.90 15.84 -10.49
N VAL A 138 6.95 16.44 -11.23
CA VAL A 138 7.03 17.82 -11.76
C VAL A 138 5.97 18.71 -11.11
N ASP A 139 4.72 18.22 -11.03
CA ASP A 139 3.59 18.94 -10.41
C ASP A 139 3.38 18.57 -8.92
N VAL A 140 3.87 17.40 -8.51
CA VAL A 140 3.92 16.91 -7.12
C VAL A 140 5.31 16.32 -6.95
N MET A 141 6.11 16.83 -6.01
CA MET A 141 7.46 16.31 -5.79
C MET A 141 7.43 15.23 -4.70
N GLU A 142 7.51 13.98 -5.13
CA GLU A 142 7.76 12.85 -4.25
C GLU A 142 9.26 12.74 -3.92
N TYR A 143 9.56 12.51 -2.65
CA TYR A 143 10.88 12.19 -2.16
C TYR A 143 10.84 10.86 -1.41
N SER A 144 11.80 9.99 -1.69
CA SER A 144 11.97 8.73 -0.94
C SER A 144 13.42 8.59 -0.50
N LEU A 145 13.66 8.57 0.81
CA LEU A 145 14.97 8.26 1.37
C LEU A 145 15.09 6.74 1.53
N TYR A 146 16.08 6.15 0.89
CA TYR A 146 16.38 4.72 0.94
C TYR A 146 17.69 4.46 1.70
N LEU A 147 17.69 3.40 2.49
CA LEU A 147 18.89 2.77 3.04
C LEU A 147 19.26 1.58 2.16
N LEU A 148 20.41 1.66 1.49
CA LEU A 148 21.00 0.59 0.69
C LEU A 148 22.08 -0.07 1.54
N GLN A 149 21.94 -1.38 1.78
CA GLN A 149 22.82 -2.12 2.70
C GLN A 149 23.74 -3.07 1.94
N PHE A 150 25.02 -3.05 2.25
CA PHE A 150 26.03 -3.82 1.54
C PHE A 150 26.75 -4.81 2.47
N THR A 151 27.15 -5.96 1.93
CA THR A 151 28.12 -6.83 2.61
C THR A 151 29.49 -6.16 2.70
N ASP A 152 30.38 -6.71 3.52
CA ASP A 152 31.79 -6.28 3.57
C ASP A 152 32.47 -6.36 2.18
N GLN A 153 32.01 -7.29 1.34
CA GLN A 153 32.48 -7.50 -0.04
C GLN A 153 31.84 -6.55 -1.07
N GLY A 154 30.96 -5.62 -0.63
CA GLY A 154 30.31 -4.63 -1.50
C GLY A 154 29.11 -5.14 -2.29
N GLU A 155 28.49 -6.26 -1.87
CA GLU A 155 27.29 -6.78 -2.55
C GLU A 155 26.02 -6.25 -1.86
N LEU A 156 25.09 -5.68 -2.64
CA LEU A 156 23.82 -5.14 -2.13
C LEU A 156 22.97 -6.28 -1.56
N VAL A 157 22.70 -6.24 -0.26
CA VAL A 157 21.91 -7.24 0.48
C VAL A 157 20.43 -6.89 0.47
N SER A 158 20.12 -5.60 0.63
CA SER A 158 18.78 -5.09 0.83
C SER A 158 18.71 -3.61 0.45
N THR A 159 17.50 -3.16 0.13
CA THR A 159 17.16 -1.75 -0.05
C THR A 159 15.84 -1.50 0.66
N LEU A 160 15.75 -0.41 1.42
CA LEU A 160 14.63 -0.14 2.29
C LEU A 160 14.29 1.35 2.28
N CYS A 161 13.05 1.68 1.95
CA CYS A 161 12.53 3.03 2.12
C CYS A 161 12.45 3.34 3.63
N VAL A 162 13.28 4.27 4.11
CA VAL A 162 13.31 4.71 5.52
C VAL A 162 12.49 5.99 5.75
N ALA A 163 12.11 6.68 4.67
CA ALA A 163 11.11 7.74 4.64
C ALA A 163 10.56 7.93 3.22
N ARG A 164 9.26 8.25 3.09
CA ARG A 164 8.64 8.75 1.85
C ARG A 164 7.82 10.00 2.15
N HIS A 165 7.83 10.96 1.24
CA HIS A 165 7.29 12.30 1.38
C HIS A 165 6.74 12.75 0.03
N ALA A 166 5.42 12.60 -0.18
CA ALA A 166 4.73 13.21 -1.31
C ALA A 166 4.44 14.68 -0.99
N ALA A 167 5.13 15.62 -1.64
CA ALA A 167 4.93 17.05 -1.42
C ALA A 167 3.69 17.54 -2.19
N PHE A 168 2.51 17.36 -1.61
CA PHE A 168 1.30 18.03 -2.11
C PHE A 168 1.42 19.53 -1.89
N SER A 169 1.02 20.33 -2.88
CA SER A 169 1.14 21.79 -2.87
C SER A 169 0.27 22.48 -1.80
N ASP A 170 -0.63 21.75 -1.17
CA ASP A 170 -1.45 22.15 -0.03
C ASP A 170 -0.98 21.53 1.31
N SER A 171 0.26 21.06 1.44
CA SER A 171 0.77 20.42 2.66
C SER A 171 2.06 21.03 3.22
N ALA A 172 2.18 21.09 4.55
CA ALA A 172 3.47 21.23 5.23
C ALA A 172 3.87 19.89 5.83
N ILE A 173 5.11 19.46 5.63
CA ILE A 173 5.62 18.17 6.10
C ILE A 173 6.89 18.38 6.92
N GLN A 174 7.02 17.63 8.01
CA GLN A 174 8.20 17.57 8.87
C GLN A 174 8.64 16.11 9.03
N LEU A 175 9.91 15.82 8.71
CA LEU A 175 10.50 14.50 8.86
C LEU A 175 11.73 14.54 9.78
N GLY A 176 11.75 13.68 10.80
CA GLY A 176 12.90 13.49 11.67
C GLY A 176 13.18 12.01 11.94
N SER A 177 14.33 11.51 11.46
CA SER A 177 14.78 10.14 11.70
C SER A 177 15.91 10.11 12.72
N ARG A 178 15.86 9.20 13.71
CA ARG A 178 16.93 9.04 14.70
C ARG A 178 17.56 7.66 14.62
N VAL A 179 18.87 7.63 14.38
CA VAL A 179 19.67 6.40 14.44
C VAL A 179 19.85 5.99 15.90
N LYS A 180 19.67 4.69 16.17
CA LYS A 180 19.89 4.01 17.44
C LYS A 180 20.60 2.69 17.15
N GLU A 181 21.25 2.13 18.16
CA GLU A 181 21.88 0.81 18.09
C GLU A 181 20.90 -0.23 17.50
N GLY A 182 21.24 -0.78 16.33
CA GLY A 182 20.40 -1.74 15.60
C GLY A 182 19.03 -1.24 15.11
N ARG A 183 18.71 0.07 15.18
CA ARG A 183 17.38 0.59 14.80
C ARG A 183 17.35 2.06 14.35
N ILE A 184 16.59 2.39 13.30
CA ILE A 184 16.22 3.77 12.93
C ILE A 184 14.78 4.03 13.36
N ASP A 185 14.53 5.09 14.12
CA ASP A 185 13.19 5.60 14.44
C ASP A 185 12.91 6.84 13.56
N THR A 186 12.19 6.69 12.45
CA THR A 186 11.70 7.81 11.62
C THR A 186 10.32 8.25 12.10
N THR A 187 10.18 9.52 12.49
CA THR A 187 8.89 10.19 12.62
C THR A 187 8.63 11.05 11.38
N TYR A 188 7.44 10.93 10.82
CA TYR A 188 6.89 11.78 9.77
C TYR A 188 5.65 12.49 10.32
N GLN A 189 5.45 13.76 9.98
CA GLN A 189 4.26 14.53 10.29
C GLN A 189 3.87 15.35 9.06
N SER A 190 2.65 15.17 8.54
CA SER A 190 2.09 16.06 7.51
C SER A 190 0.93 16.87 8.07
N LEU A 191 0.80 18.12 7.63
CA LEU A 191 -0.29 19.03 7.95
C LEU A 191 -0.92 19.48 6.63
N PHE A 192 -2.07 18.91 6.30
CA PHE A 192 -2.82 19.23 5.08
C PHE A 192 -3.61 20.54 5.26
N PHE A 193 -3.26 21.58 4.50
CA PHE A 193 -3.92 22.88 4.42
C PHE A 193 -5.13 22.89 3.47
N HIS A 194 -6.01 21.89 3.57
CA HIS A 194 -7.20 21.80 2.73
C HIS A 194 -8.04 23.09 2.89
N HIS A 195 -8.17 23.90 1.83
CA HIS A 195 -8.59 25.31 1.95
C HIS A 195 -10.01 25.53 2.53
N ASP A 196 -10.88 24.53 2.44
CA ASP A 196 -12.23 24.52 3.02
C ASP A 196 -12.26 24.19 4.52
N VAL A 197 -11.11 23.85 5.12
CA VAL A 197 -10.98 23.34 6.48
C VAL A 197 -10.30 24.39 7.37
N PRO A 198 -10.92 24.77 8.51
CA PRO A 198 -10.30 25.67 9.48
C PRO A 198 -8.92 25.16 9.95
N PRO A 199 -7.87 26.00 10.06
CA PRO A 199 -6.50 25.54 10.36
C PRO A 199 -6.30 24.75 11.66
N HIS A 200 -7.24 24.82 12.61
CA HIS A 200 -7.22 24.02 13.84
C HIS A 200 -7.84 22.63 13.71
N LEU A 201 -8.46 22.33 12.56
CA LEU A 201 -9.03 21.03 12.17
C LEU A 201 -8.18 20.32 11.11
N ASN A 202 -7.21 21.02 10.51
CA ASN A 202 -6.21 20.41 9.61
C ASN A 202 -5.43 19.34 10.40
N PRO A 203 -5.52 18.06 10.00
CA PRO A 203 -4.94 16.98 10.77
C PRO A 203 -3.42 17.00 10.64
N VAL A 204 -2.72 16.91 11.77
CA VAL A 204 -1.33 16.43 11.78
C VAL A 204 -1.40 14.91 11.62
N VAL A 205 -1.17 14.41 10.41
CA VAL A 205 -1.07 12.96 10.16
C VAL A 205 0.35 12.54 10.49
N GLU A 206 0.53 12.07 11.72
CA GLU A 206 1.78 11.47 12.15
C GLU A 206 1.94 10.05 11.60
N ARG A 207 3.19 9.63 11.42
CA ARG A 207 3.62 8.23 11.31
C ARG A 207 4.90 8.03 12.10
N SER A 208 5.17 6.80 12.56
CA SER A 208 6.54 6.38 12.78
C SER A 208 6.86 5.06 12.08
N TYR A 209 7.90 5.12 11.25
CA TYR A 209 8.57 3.95 10.69
C TYR A 209 9.69 3.61 11.65
N LYS A 210 9.65 2.44 12.28
CA LYS A 210 10.79 1.92 13.05
C LYS A 210 11.39 0.79 12.24
N VAL A 211 12.64 0.94 11.84
CA VAL A 211 13.39 -0.02 11.04
C VAL A 211 14.45 -0.62 11.94
N GLY A 212 14.53 -1.94 12.09
CA GLY A 212 15.56 -2.55 12.95
C GLY A 212 16.01 -3.93 12.51
N ARG A 213 17.12 -4.37 13.10
CA ARG A 213 17.80 -5.59 12.70
C ARG A 213 17.05 -6.85 13.14
N SER A 214 16.77 -7.74 12.19
CA SER A 214 16.25 -9.08 12.43
C SER A 214 17.34 -10.00 13.02
N GLN A 215 16.94 -11.17 13.51
CA GLN A 215 17.88 -12.21 13.95
C GLN A 215 18.74 -12.78 12.80
N GLY A 216 18.32 -12.60 11.53
CA GLY A 216 19.10 -12.95 10.35
C GLY A 216 20.05 -11.85 9.88
N GLY A 217 20.04 -10.67 10.51
CA GLY A 217 20.92 -9.55 10.18
C GLY A 217 20.35 -8.56 9.14
N SER A 218 19.24 -8.90 8.46
CA SER A 218 18.44 -7.98 7.62
C SER A 218 17.83 -6.85 8.45
N TYR A 219 17.55 -5.69 7.84
CA TYR A 219 16.76 -4.63 8.49
C TYR A 219 15.32 -4.59 7.98
N GLU A 220 14.38 -4.49 8.91
CA GLU A 220 12.95 -4.70 8.65
C GLU A 220 12.10 -3.71 9.44
N GLU A 221 10.93 -3.36 8.91
CA GLU A 221 9.96 -2.52 9.62
C GLU A 221 9.38 -3.28 10.82
N ILE A 222 9.42 -2.63 11.99
CA ILE A 222 8.97 -3.16 13.27
C ILE A 222 7.56 -2.62 13.55
N VAL A 223 6.61 -3.53 13.75
CA VAL A 223 5.26 -3.19 14.24
C VAL A 223 5.38 -2.52 15.61
N THR A 224 5.07 -1.23 15.66
CA THR A 224 5.48 -0.37 16.78
C THR A 224 4.53 -0.37 17.98
N GLY A 225 3.32 -0.92 17.82
CA GLY A 225 2.18 -0.76 18.73
C GLY A 225 1.51 0.63 18.68
N ASN A 226 2.16 1.64 18.09
CA ASN A 226 1.65 2.99 17.95
C ASN A 226 0.88 3.12 16.62
N TYR A 227 -0.44 3.11 16.71
CA TYR A 227 -1.33 3.33 15.57
C TYR A 227 -1.77 4.79 15.51
N TYR A 228 -1.30 5.49 14.48
CA TYR A 228 -1.57 6.91 14.31
C TYR A 228 -2.97 7.17 13.73
N MET A 229 -3.40 8.44 13.76
CA MET A 229 -4.68 8.87 13.25
C MET A 229 -4.72 8.78 11.72
N PRO A 230 -5.64 8.03 11.10
CA PRO A 230 -5.90 8.14 9.67
C PRO A 230 -6.56 9.48 9.36
N ASN A 231 -6.40 10.00 8.13
CA ASN A 231 -6.96 11.29 7.74
C ASN A 231 -8.47 11.37 8.11
N PRO A 232 -8.88 12.24 9.07
CA PRO A 232 -10.22 12.25 9.65
C PRO A 232 -11.30 12.83 8.71
N HIS A 233 -10.90 13.42 7.58
CA HIS A 233 -11.83 13.71 6.49
C HIS A 233 -12.27 12.42 5.78
N GLY A 234 -11.43 11.39 5.78
CA GLY A 234 -11.64 10.11 5.11
C GLY A 234 -11.62 10.22 3.58
N ILE A 235 -11.48 9.08 2.92
CA ILE A 235 -11.64 8.97 1.48
C ILE A 235 -13.14 9.07 1.18
N GLY A 236 -13.58 10.26 0.79
CA GLY A 236 -14.97 10.57 0.44
C GLY A 236 -15.35 9.97 -0.91
N LEU A 237 -15.85 8.73 -0.89
CA LEU A 237 -16.09 7.89 -2.07
C LEU A 237 -16.95 8.57 -3.15
N SER A 238 -17.86 9.48 -2.75
CA SER A 238 -18.71 10.22 -3.68
C SER A 238 -17.98 11.22 -4.58
N ARG A 239 -16.72 11.57 -4.30
CA ARG A 239 -15.86 12.35 -5.21
C ARG A 239 -15.29 11.49 -6.35
N ALA A 240 -15.33 10.16 -6.22
CA ALA A 240 -14.77 9.18 -7.15
C ALA A 240 -15.85 8.40 -7.93
N MET A 241 -17.07 8.93 -7.99
CA MET A 241 -18.23 8.32 -8.65
C MET A 241 -18.98 9.37 -9.48
N GLU A 242 -19.42 8.98 -10.68
CA GLU A 242 -20.22 9.82 -11.57
C GLU A 242 -21.54 10.26 -10.92
N SER A 243 -21.96 11.49 -11.22
CA SER A 243 -23.29 12.00 -10.84
C SER A 243 -24.43 11.14 -11.41
N GLU A 244 -24.23 10.51 -12.57
CA GLU A 244 -25.16 9.57 -13.17
C GLU A 244 -25.33 8.31 -12.30
N PHE A 245 -24.25 7.78 -11.72
CA PHE A 245 -24.31 6.63 -10.81
C PHE A 245 -25.11 6.96 -9.55
N PHE A 246 -24.92 8.16 -8.99
CA PHE A 246 -25.71 8.63 -7.85
C PHE A 246 -27.20 8.85 -8.19
N SER A 247 -27.48 9.28 -9.43
CA SER A 247 -28.84 9.62 -9.86
C SER A 247 -29.65 8.40 -10.28
N ALA A 248 -28.99 7.37 -10.83
CA ALA A 248 -29.64 6.10 -11.22
C ALA A 248 -30.15 5.28 -10.03
N TRP A 249 -29.67 5.55 -8.81
CA TRP A 249 -29.98 4.77 -7.60
C TRP A 249 -30.42 5.63 -6.40
N GLU A 250 -30.61 6.94 -6.60
CA GLU A 250 -30.98 7.94 -5.59
C GLU A 250 -30.07 7.99 -4.34
N THR A 251 -28.83 7.48 -4.44
CA THR A 251 -27.87 7.33 -3.33
C THR A 251 -27.26 8.65 -2.82
N GLN A 252 -27.72 9.82 -3.30
CA GLN A 252 -27.08 11.13 -3.12
C GLN A 252 -26.87 11.59 -1.66
N ARG A 253 -27.63 11.01 -0.71
CA ARG A 253 -27.57 11.31 0.73
C ARG A 253 -26.46 10.54 1.44
N GLU A 254 -26.30 9.26 1.12
CA GLU A 254 -25.30 8.40 1.74
C GLU A 254 -23.93 8.59 1.08
N ARG A 255 -22.96 9.06 1.88
CA ARG A 255 -21.57 9.26 1.45
C ARG A 255 -20.66 8.52 2.41
N PRO A 256 -20.47 7.20 2.23
CA PRO A 256 -19.59 6.44 3.10
C PRO A 256 -18.17 6.98 2.97
N ARG A 257 -17.42 6.94 4.08
CA ARG A 257 -16.05 7.42 4.16
C ARG A 257 -15.15 6.26 4.54
N MET A 258 -14.03 6.09 3.84
CA MET A 258 -13.06 5.04 4.11
C MET A 258 -11.79 5.65 4.74
N PHE A 259 -11.32 5.05 5.83
CA PHE A 259 -10.15 5.52 6.58
C PHE A 259 -9.11 4.40 6.57
N LEU A 260 -8.08 4.53 5.74
CA LEU A 260 -6.98 3.58 5.69
C LEU A 260 -6.14 3.70 6.97
N ILE A 261 -6.07 2.63 7.76
CA ILE A 261 -5.21 2.56 8.94
C ILE A 261 -3.79 2.18 8.51
N GLY A 262 -3.68 1.13 7.68
CA GLY A 262 -2.38 0.61 7.31
C GLY A 262 -2.37 -0.74 6.61
N TRP A 263 -1.18 -1.33 6.52
CA TRP A 263 -0.91 -2.59 5.83
C TRP A 263 0.04 -3.45 6.66
N SER A 264 0.02 -4.77 6.47
CA SER A 264 1.10 -5.66 6.93
C SER A 264 1.98 -6.07 5.75
N ARG A 265 3.24 -6.40 6.03
CA ARG A 265 4.17 -7.06 5.08
C ARG A 265 3.65 -8.41 4.55
N GLY A 266 2.66 -9.00 5.20
CA GLY A 266 1.98 -10.23 4.76
C GLY A 266 0.86 -10.01 3.74
N GLY A 267 0.53 -8.77 3.38
CA GLY A 267 -0.56 -8.46 2.46
C GLY A 267 -1.92 -8.26 3.14
N TYR A 268 -1.97 -7.98 4.45
CA TYR A 268 -3.20 -7.55 5.10
C TYR A 268 -3.39 -6.03 4.97
N MET A 269 -4.61 -5.57 4.69
CA MET A 269 -5.02 -4.16 4.68
C MET A 269 -5.97 -3.89 5.84
N ALA A 270 -5.67 -2.91 6.69
CA ALA A 270 -6.54 -2.47 7.77
C ALA A 270 -7.20 -1.12 7.45
N TYR A 271 -8.52 -1.06 7.54
CA TYR A 271 -9.30 0.16 7.29
C TYR A 271 -10.57 0.25 8.14
N ILE A 272 -11.16 1.44 8.17
CA ILE A 272 -12.49 1.70 8.76
C ILE A 272 -13.42 2.17 7.64
N LEU A 273 -14.66 1.68 7.64
CA LEU A 273 -15.77 2.19 6.85
C LEU A 273 -16.76 2.93 7.76
N GLU A 274 -17.00 4.21 7.49
CA GLU A 274 -18.14 4.96 8.02
C GLU A 274 -19.39 4.69 7.19
N SER A 275 -20.48 4.37 7.88
CA SER A 275 -21.84 4.31 7.33
C SER A 275 -22.77 5.17 8.16
N PHE A 276 -23.60 5.98 7.52
CA PHE A 276 -24.65 6.78 8.16
C PHE A 276 -26.00 6.10 7.93
N GLN A 277 -26.89 6.13 8.93
CA GLN A 277 -28.24 5.59 8.81
C GLN A 277 -29.26 6.71 9.08
N ASP A 278 -29.80 7.30 8.01
CA ASP A 278 -30.78 8.41 8.01
C ASP A 278 -31.89 8.18 9.07
N GLY A 279 -32.53 7.00 9.04
CA GLY A 279 -33.65 6.64 9.93
C GLY A 279 -33.31 6.54 11.42
N MET A 280 -32.03 6.53 11.79
CA MET A 280 -31.56 6.56 13.18
C MET A 280 -30.85 7.88 13.55
N GLY A 281 -30.52 8.72 12.56
CA GLY A 281 -29.58 9.82 12.75
C GLY A 281 -28.21 9.37 13.25
N ALA A 282 -27.82 8.12 13.00
CA ALA A 282 -26.68 7.47 13.64
C ALA A 282 -25.54 7.16 12.66
N VAL A 283 -24.30 7.32 13.13
CA VAL A 283 -23.08 6.93 12.41
C VAL A 283 -22.53 5.62 13.00
N PHE A 284 -22.31 4.63 12.15
CA PHE A 284 -21.69 3.35 12.48
C PHE A 284 -20.34 3.23 11.78
N TYR A 285 -19.30 2.94 12.54
CA TYR A 285 -18.00 2.57 11.99
C TYR A 285 -17.85 1.05 11.97
N THR A 286 -17.25 0.54 10.91
CA THR A 286 -16.86 -0.87 10.78
C THR A 286 -15.37 -0.95 10.55
N TRP A 287 -14.64 -1.60 11.45
CA TRP A 287 -13.22 -1.90 11.28
C TRP A 287 -13.09 -3.19 10.47
N HIS A 288 -12.12 -3.22 9.58
CA HIS A 288 -11.92 -4.27 8.60
C HIS A 288 -10.43 -4.61 8.49
N ILE A 289 -10.10 -5.91 8.46
CA ILE A 289 -8.80 -6.41 8.03
C ILE A 289 -9.02 -7.38 6.86
N PHE A 290 -8.49 -7.01 5.71
CA PHE A 290 -8.65 -7.68 4.43
C PHE A 290 -7.33 -8.33 3.98
N ASP A 291 -7.38 -9.55 3.46
CA ASP A 291 -6.24 -10.25 2.88
C ASP A 291 -6.24 -10.12 1.35
N ILE A 292 -5.19 -9.45 0.82
CA ILE A 292 -4.94 -9.30 -0.63
C ILE A 292 -4.74 -10.66 -1.30
N ALA A 293 -4.08 -11.62 -0.63
CA ALA A 293 -3.64 -12.87 -1.24
C ALA A 293 -4.77 -13.90 -1.38
N SER A 294 -5.68 -14.02 -0.40
CA SER A 294 -6.88 -14.86 -0.52
C SER A 294 -8.15 -14.12 -1.01
N ASN A 295 -8.05 -12.81 -1.23
CA ASN A 295 -9.14 -11.90 -1.62
C ASN A 295 -10.32 -11.91 -0.65
N ARG A 296 -10.05 -11.85 0.67
CA ARG A 296 -11.07 -12.08 1.72
C ARG A 296 -10.99 -11.11 2.89
N MET A 297 -12.15 -10.81 3.47
CA MET A 297 -12.22 -10.25 4.82
C MET A 297 -11.84 -11.33 5.84
N VAL A 298 -10.68 -11.18 6.48
CA VAL A 298 -10.19 -12.14 7.50
C VAL A 298 -10.62 -11.76 8.92
N TRP A 299 -10.87 -10.47 9.17
CA TRP A 299 -11.47 -9.98 10.41
C TRP A 299 -12.30 -8.72 10.15
N ASN A 300 -13.37 -8.52 10.92
CA ASN A 300 -14.09 -7.25 10.98
C ASN A 300 -14.76 -7.05 12.36
N ARG A 301 -15.08 -5.79 12.68
CA ARG A 301 -15.93 -5.41 13.82
C ARG A 301 -16.74 -4.16 13.46
N ARG A 302 -18.06 -4.30 13.36
CA ARG A 302 -19.00 -3.17 13.31
C ARG A 302 -19.34 -2.69 14.72
N ASP A 303 -19.50 -1.39 14.91
CA ASP A 303 -20.09 -0.83 16.13
C ASP A 303 -21.53 -1.34 16.32
N ASN A 304 -21.95 -1.58 17.57
CA ASN A 304 -23.35 -1.87 17.86
C ASN A 304 -24.21 -0.59 17.90
N GLU A 305 -25.53 -0.76 17.92
CA GLU A 305 -26.51 0.32 17.96
C GLU A 305 -26.36 1.23 19.19
N GLU A 306 -26.08 0.66 20.36
CA GLU A 306 -25.94 1.40 21.62
C GLU A 306 -24.73 2.33 21.58
N ASP A 307 -23.58 1.87 21.05
CA ASP A 307 -22.38 2.67 20.85
C ASP A 307 -22.58 3.77 19.78
N ALA A 308 -23.35 3.49 18.73
CA ALA A 308 -23.69 4.48 17.71
C ALA A 308 -24.61 5.59 18.25
N LEU A 309 -25.69 5.22 18.95
CA LEU A 309 -26.63 6.15 19.56
C LEU A 309 -26.00 6.98 20.70
N LYS A 310 -25.15 6.36 21.54
CA LYS A 310 -24.40 7.08 22.58
C LYS A 310 -23.62 8.27 22.02
N ARG A 311 -22.91 8.09 20.89
CA ARG A 311 -22.13 9.17 20.26
C ARG A 311 -22.96 10.39 19.86
N ILE A 312 -24.19 10.19 19.39
CA ILE A 312 -25.12 11.29 19.06
C ILE A 312 -25.39 12.16 20.30
N SER A 313 -25.51 11.52 21.48
CA SER A 313 -25.79 12.19 22.75
C SER A 313 -24.56 12.74 23.48
N SER A 314 -23.34 12.24 23.18
CA SER A 314 -22.14 12.52 23.97
C SER A 314 -21.13 13.46 23.31
N SER A 315 -21.08 13.52 21.99
CA SER A 315 -20.10 14.35 21.28
C SER A 315 -20.64 15.78 21.08
N PRO A 316 -19.85 16.84 21.33
CA PRO A 316 -20.25 18.22 21.02
C PRO A 316 -20.17 18.52 19.51
N TYR A 317 -19.60 17.61 18.72
CA TYR A 317 -19.36 17.77 17.29
C TYR A 317 -20.50 17.20 16.45
N ARG A 318 -20.60 17.63 15.19
CA ARG A 318 -21.51 16.99 14.22
C ARG A 318 -21.04 15.55 13.98
N ILE A 319 -21.93 14.58 14.11
CA ILE A 319 -21.63 13.13 14.09
C ILE A 319 -20.79 12.58 12.91
N GLN A 320 -20.74 13.27 11.76
CA GLN A 320 -19.91 12.93 10.58
C GLN A 320 -18.74 13.91 10.35
N SER A 321 -18.37 14.72 11.34
CA SER A 321 -17.25 15.66 11.23
C SER A 321 -15.91 14.96 11.46
N PRO A 322 -14.78 15.58 11.04
CA PRO A 322 -13.44 15.07 11.36
C PRO A 322 -13.22 14.88 12.86
N GLU A 323 -13.69 15.82 13.69
CA GLU A 323 -13.52 15.81 15.15
C GLU A 323 -14.28 14.64 15.81
N ALA A 324 -15.51 14.37 15.38
CA ALA A 324 -16.30 13.23 15.85
C ALA A 324 -15.63 11.89 15.51
N PHE A 325 -15.00 11.79 14.33
CA PHE A 325 -14.18 10.64 13.96
C PHE A 325 -12.89 10.55 14.80
N MET A 326 -12.20 11.66 15.05
CA MET A 326 -10.98 11.68 15.87
C MET A 326 -11.25 11.24 17.32
N GLU A 327 -12.35 11.73 17.92
CA GLU A 327 -12.81 11.31 19.24
C GLU A 327 -13.08 9.79 19.27
N TYR A 328 -13.80 9.29 18.27
CA TYR A 328 -14.07 7.86 18.11
C TYR A 328 -12.78 7.03 17.98
N TYR A 329 -11.86 7.43 17.10
CA TYR A 329 -10.64 6.68 16.84
C TYR A 329 -9.73 6.62 18.07
N GLN A 330 -9.48 7.75 18.74
CA GLN A 330 -8.66 7.83 19.97
C GLN A 330 -9.19 6.96 21.11
N LYS A 331 -10.50 6.74 21.17
CA LYS A 331 -11.16 5.85 22.13
C LYS A 331 -11.04 4.39 21.69
N SER A 332 -11.40 4.09 20.45
CA SER A 332 -11.49 2.72 19.91
C SER A 332 -10.14 2.05 19.72
N ILE A 333 -9.12 2.78 19.26
CA ILE A 333 -7.79 2.23 18.94
C ILE A 333 -7.11 1.59 20.17
N ARG A 334 -7.39 2.09 21.37
CA ARG A 334 -6.91 1.50 22.66
C ARG A 334 -7.37 0.06 22.86
N THR A 335 -8.48 -0.34 22.24
CA THR A 335 -9.04 -1.71 22.32
C THR A 335 -8.73 -2.56 21.08
N LEU A 336 -8.25 -1.94 19.99
CA LEU A 336 -8.09 -2.58 18.68
C LEU A 336 -6.62 -2.67 18.21
N ALA A 337 -5.73 -1.86 18.78
CA ALA A 337 -4.28 -1.97 18.59
C ALA A 337 -3.73 -3.39 18.79
N PRO A 338 -4.19 -4.21 19.77
CA PRO A 338 -3.72 -5.60 19.89
C PRO A 338 -4.09 -6.47 18.68
N VAL A 339 -5.28 -6.30 18.11
CA VAL A 339 -5.73 -7.04 16.91
C VAL A 339 -4.93 -6.59 15.69
N LEU A 340 -4.74 -5.29 15.51
CA LEU A 340 -3.89 -4.76 14.44
C LEU A 340 -2.43 -5.27 14.57
N GLN A 341 -1.93 -5.45 15.80
CA GLN A 341 -0.60 -6.00 16.06
C GLN A 341 -0.52 -7.51 15.79
N GLU A 342 -1.57 -8.28 16.08
CA GLU A 342 -1.70 -9.70 15.74
C GLU A 342 -1.63 -9.94 14.23
N PHE A 343 -2.30 -9.10 13.44
CA PHE A 343 -2.21 -9.11 11.97
C PHE A 343 -0.96 -8.39 11.42
N GLY A 344 -0.05 -7.92 12.27
CA GLY A 344 1.21 -7.30 11.87
C GLY A 344 1.07 -5.97 11.10
N ILE A 345 -0.01 -5.22 11.36
CA ILE A 345 -0.31 -3.96 10.67
C ILE A 345 0.69 -2.86 11.08
N ILE A 346 1.29 -2.23 10.08
CA ILE A 346 2.10 -1.00 10.12
C ILE A 346 1.21 0.16 9.64
N THR A 347 1.39 1.36 10.20
CA THR A 347 0.50 2.50 9.93
C THR A 347 0.88 3.21 8.63
N HIS A 348 -0.03 3.27 7.64
CA HIS A 348 0.20 3.85 6.31
C HIS A 348 -0.97 4.76 5.88
N THR A 349 -1.30 5.71 6.75
CA THR A 349 -2.50 6.57 6.77
C THR A 349 -2.67 7.59 5.63
N GLU A 350 -1.79 7.57 4.63
CA GLU A 350 -1.82 8.46 3.46
C GLU A 350 -1.41 7.71 2.17
N ALA A 351 -1.52 6.38 2.11
CA ALA A 351 -1.35 5.70 0.82
C ALA A 351 -2.46 6.19 -0.12
N GLU A 352 -2.07 6.79 -1.25
CA GLU A 352 -3.02 7.50 -2.10
C GLU A 352 -4.14 6.59 -2.60
N PHE A 353 -5.37 7.03 -2.35
CA PHE A 353 -6.52 6.54 -3.09
C PHE A 353 -6.53 7.22 -4.45
N THR A 354 -6.00 6.57 -5.48
CA THR A 354 -6.18 7.05 -6.86
C THR A 354 -7.63 6.77 -7.25
N PRO A 355 -8.49 7.78 -7.45
CA PRO A 355 -9.84 7.54 -7.96
C PRO A 355 -9.77 6.99 -9.38
N LEU A 356 -10.61 6.02 -9.70
CA LEU A 356 -10.83 5.61 -11.08
C LEU A 356 -11.75 6.65 -11.73
N LEU A 357 -11.15 7.67 -12.36
CA LEU A 357 -11.88 8.47 -13.34
C LEU A 357 -12.44 7.51 -14.40
N PRO A 358 -13.72 7.65 -14.78
CA PRO A 358 -14.40 6.66 -15.60
C PRO A 358 -13.69 6.46 -16.94
N GLY A 359 -13.07 5.28 -17.09
CA GLY A 359 -12.31 4.87 -18.26
C GLY A 359 -10.79 4.83 -18.11
N ARG A 360 -10.18 5.51 -17.12
CA ARG A 360 -8.70 5.71 -17.08
C ARG A 360 -8.06 5.42 -15.72
N TRP A 361 -7.31 4.32 -15.67
CA TRP A 361 -6.27 4.03 -14.68
C TRP A 361 -4.89 4.16 -15.35
N TYR A 362 -3.85 4.51 -14.60
CA TYR A 362 -2.45 4.41 -15.05
C TYR A 362 -1.62 3.45 -14.19
N ILE A 363 -0.91 2.52 -14.85
CA ILE A 363 0.14 1.66 -14.27
C ILE A 363 1.43 1.94 -15.05
N GLU A 364 2.51 2.32 -14.36
CA GLU A 364 3.81 2.63 -15.01
C GLU A 364 3.73 3.71 -16.12
N GLY A 365 2.68 4.55 -16.09
CA GLY A 365 2.37 5.55 -17.13
C GLY A 365 1.43 5.07 -18.24
N GLU A 366 1.17 3.77 -18.37
CA GLU A 366 0.31 3.18 -19.40
C GLU A 366 -1.17 3.21 -18.99
N GLU A 367 -2.08 3.49 -19.93
CA GLU A 367 -3.53 3.55 -19.69
C GLU A 367 -4.15 2.14 -19.57
N VAL A 368 -4.94 1.95 -18.52
CA VAL A 368 -5.53 0.66 -18.14
C VAL A 368 -7.02 0.84 -17.86
N ALA A 369 -7.84 -0.12 -18.32
CA ALA A 369 -9.27 -0.16 -18.05
C ALA A 369 -9.60 -1.17 -16.94
N VAL A 370 -10.46 -0.79 -16.00
CA VAL A 370 -11.06 -1.71 -15.01
C VAL A 370 -12.56 -1.79 -15.26
N ARG A 371 -13.08 -3.00 -15.44
CA ARG A 371 -14.52 -3.25 -15.63
C ARG A 371 -15.01 -4.45 -14.84
N VAL A 372 -16.27 -4.41 -14.42
CA VAL A 372 -17.02 -5.58 -13.92
C VAL A 372 -17.40 -6.45 -15.12
N ILE A 373 -17.30 -7.77 -14.96
CA ILE A 373 -17.68 -8.78 -15.95
C ILE A 373 -18.34 -9.98 -15.22
N ASN A 374 -18.99 -10.86 -15.99
CA ASN A 374 -19.62 -12.08 -15.48
C ASN A 374 -20.63 -11.84 -14.34
N GLU A 375 -21.34 -10.70 -14.33
CA GLU A 375 -22.39 -10.44 -13.36
C GLU A 375 -23.43 -11.56 -13.38
N THR A 376 -23.57 -12.27 -12.27
CA THR A 376 -24.61 -13.27 -12.08
C THR A 376 -25.71 -12.62 -11.27
N ARG A 377 -26.93 -12.58 -11.83
CA ARG A 377 -28.10 -11.96 -11.20
C ARG A 377 -29.11 -13.02 -10.79
N SER A 378 -29.79 -12.80 -9.67
CA SER A 378 -30.89 -13.64 -9.16
C SER A 378 -32.08 -12.79 -8.79
N PHE A 379 -33.30 -13.29 -8.99
CA PHE A 379 -34.52 -12.64 -8.52
C PHE A 379 -34.73 -12.89 -7.01
N HIS A 380 -34.98 -11.83 -6.23
CA HIS A 380 -35.33 -11.95 -4.82
C HIS A 380 -36.87 -11.97 -4.67
N PRO A 381 -37.48 -13.08 -4.22
CA PRO A 381 -38.92 -13.25 -4.27
C PRO A 381 -39.68 -12.20 -3.45
N ASP A 382 -39.23 -11.92 -2.22
CA ASP A 382 -39.95 -11.07 -1.28
C ASP A 382 -39.94 -9.57 -1.63
N PHE A 383 -39.03 -9.15 -2.53
CA PHE A 383 -38.87 -7.75 -2.95
C PHE A 383 -39.17 -7.51 -4.44
N GLY A 384 -39.35 -8.57 -5.23
CA GLY A 384 -39.73 -8.45 -6.65
C GLY A 384 -38.63 -7.91 -7.58
N ILE A 385 -37.36 -7.98 -7.19
CA ILE A 385 -36.22 -7.36 -7.88
C ILE A 385 -35.12 -8.35 -8.22
N GLU A 386 -34.30 -8.03 -9.23
CA GLU A 386 -33.00 -8.68 -9.42
C GLU A 386 -31.93 -8.09 -8.48
N ARG A 387 -31.07 -8.97 -7.96
CA ARG A 387 -29.84 -8.63 -7.23
C ARG A 387 -28.64 -9.33 -7.89
N ILE A 388 -27.47 -8.69 -7.85
CA ILE A 388 -26.19 -9.34 -8.17
C ILE A 388 -25.84 -10.32 -7.05
N THR A 389 -25.38 -11.51 -7.41
CA THR A 389 -24.99 -12.60 -6.49
C THR A 389 -23.54 -13.04 -6.64
N SER A 390 -22.92 -12.80 -7.80
CA SER A 390 -21.48 -12.89 -7.98
C SER A 390 -21.03 -12.01 -9.13
N TYR A 391 -19.78 -11.58 -9.09
CA TYR A 391 -19.15 -10.85 -10.18
C TYR A 391 -17.65 -11.16 -10.24
N ASP A 392 -17.09 -11.06 -11.44
CA ASP A 392 -15.65 -10.96 -11.66
C ASP A 392 -15.32 -9.50 -12.04
N MET A 393 -14.05 -9.13 -11.94
CA MET A 393 -13.54 -7.93 -12.61
C MET A 393 -12.48 -8.34 -13.62
N VAL A 394 -12.23 -7.48 -14.60
CA VAL A 394 -11.06 -7.59 -15.45
C VAL A 394 -10.36 -6.24 -15.57
N ILE A 395 -9.04 -6.33 -15.48
CA ILE A 395 -8.10 -5.26 -15.73
C ILE A 395 -7.56 -5.49 -17.14
N GLN A 396 -7.56 -4.47 -18.00
CA GLN A 396 -7.04 -4.55 -19.36
C GLN A 396 -6.01 -3.45 -19.61
N ARG A 397 -4.80 -3.87 -20.01
CA ARG A 397 -3.66 -3.03 -20.44
C ARG A 397 -3.37 -3.44 -21.89
N GLU A 398 -3.73 -2.61 -22.87
CA GLU A 398 -3.70 -2.96 -24.29
C GLU A 398 -4.44 -4.29 -24.60
N ASP A 399 -3.80 -5.25 -25.27
CA ASP A 399 -4.35 -6.60 -25.55
C ASP A 399 -4.27 -7.56 -24.34
N ARG A 400 -3.71 -7.13 -23.20
CA ARG A 400 -3.45 -7.97 -22.01
C ARG A 400 -4.59 -7.83 -20.99
N GLU A 401 -5.38 -8.90 -20.80
CA GLU A 401 -6.38 -8.99 -19.72
C GLU A 401 -5.83 -9.75 -18.49
N ARG A 402 -6.05 -9.19 -17.29
CA ARG A 402 -5.96 -9.91 -16.01
C ARG A 402 -7.30 -9.92 -15.30
N ARG A 403 -7.87 -11.12 -15.12
CA ARG A 403 -9.14 -11.32 -14.39
C ARG A 403 -8.92 -11.41 -12.89
N VAL A 404 -9.86 -10.87 -12.15
CA VAL A 404 -9.89 -10.81 -10.69
C VAL A 404 -11.21 -11.45 -10.25
N PHE A 405 -11.13 -12.62 -9.63
CA PHE A 405 -12.29 -13.35 -9.12
C PHE A 405 -12.78 -12.69 -7.83
N ALA A 406 -13.68 -11.72 -7.98
CA ALA A 406 -13.95 -10.73 -6.94
C ALA A 406 -14.80 -11.30 -5.79
N GLN A 407 -16.08 -11.61 -6.04
CA GLN A 407 -16.96 -12.12 -4.99
C GLN A 407 -17.97 -13.12 -5.55
N LYS A 408 -18.21 -14.19 -4.78
CA LYS A 408 -19.25 -15.19 -5.02
C LYS A 408 -20.21 -15.24 -3.83
N ASP A 409 -21.42 -15.73 -4.09
CA ASP A 409 -22.46 -15.97 -3.08
C ASP A 409 -22.74 -14.73 -2.21
N MET A 410 -22.82 -13.57 -2.85
CA MET A 410 -22.95 -12.26 -2.20
C MET A 410 -24.21 -12.20 -1.32
N GLU A 411 -24.00 -11.87 -0.05
CA GLU A 411 -25.06 -11.61 0.92
C GLU A 411 -25.70 -10.23 0.68
N GLY A 412 -26.98 -10.09 1.00
CA GLY A 412 -27.72 -8.84 0.84
C GLY A 412 -28.27 -8.58 -0.57
N LEU A 413 -28.74 -7.35 -0.78
CA LEU A 413 -29.52 -6.92 -1.94
C LEU A 413 -28.72 -5.93 -2.80
N VAL A 414 -27.65 -6.41 -3.41
CA VAL A 414 -26.75 -5.59 -4.25
C VAL A 414 -27.36 -5.41 -5.64
N LEU A 415 -27.53 -4.16 -6.10
CA LEU A 415 -28.24 -3.83 -7.34
C LEU A 415 -27.29 -3.51 -8.51
N GLY A 416 -26.17 -2.89 -8.18
CA GLY A 416 -25.10 -2.49 -9.10
C GLY A 416 -23.74 -2.43 -8.39
N ILE A 417 -22.67 -2.66 -9.13
CA ILE A 417 -21.29 -2.62 -8.64
C ILE A 417 -20.46 -1.75 -9.58
N ARG A 418 -19.62 -0.87 -9.03
CA ARG A 418 -18.76 0.04 -9.81
C ARG A 418 -17.35 0.09 -9.19
N PRO A 419 -16.27 -0.22 -9.92
CA PRO A 419 -14.90 0.13 -9.50
C PRO A 419 -14.75 1.65 -9.42
N ILE A 420 -14.20 2.17 -8.32
CA ILE A 420 -14.14 3.62 -8.02
C ILE A 420 -12.73 4.12 -7.68
N GLY A 421 -11.78 3.24 -7.44
CA GLY A 421 -10.40 3.63 -7.12
C GLY A 421 -9.47 2.45 -6.89
N ARG A 422 -8.20 2.76 -6.69
CA ARG A 422 -7.20 1.83 -6.14
C ARG A 422 -6.54 2.41 -4.90
N ILE A 423 -5.96 1.54 -4.09
CA ILE A 423 -4.90 1.89 -3.14
C ILE A 423 -3.69 1.01 -3.45
N LEU A 424 -2.49 1.60 -3.53
CA LEU A 424 -1.25 0.85 -3.74
C LEU A 424 -0.80 0.17 -2.44
N TYR A 425 -0.24 -1.03 -2.57
CA TYR A 425 0.33 -1.77 -1.44
C TYR A 425 1.81 -1.36 -1.26
N PRO A 426 2.23 -0.85 -0.08
CA PRO A 426 3.52 -0.16 0.07
C PRO A 426 4.74 -1.09 0.09
N HIS A 427 4.57 -2.41 0.19
CA HIS A 427 5.67 -3.38 0.28
C HIS A 427 5.86 -4.23 -1.00
N ASP A 428 5.06 -4.00 -2.05
CA ASP A 428 5.22 -4.61 -3.39
C ASP A 428 4.46 -3.74 -4.41
N PRO A 429 5.15 -3.02 -5.33
CA PRO A 429 4.51 -2.13 -6.31
C PRO A 429 3.68 -2.90 -7.36
N GLU A 430 3.90 -4.20 -7.50
CA GLU A 430 3.09 -5.08 -8.34
C GLU A 430 1.76 -5.49 -7.67
N LYS A 431 1.44 -4.95 -6.48
CA LYS A 431 0.19 -5.23 -5.74
C LYS A 431 -0.61 -3.96 -5.48
N ALA A 432 -1.93 -4.08 -5.57
CA ALA A 432 -2.87 -3.04 -5.19
C ALA A 432 -4.17 -3.65 -4.65
N VAL A 433 -5.01 -2.80 -4.05
CA VAL A 433 -6.41 -3.10 -3.80
C VAL A 433 -7.27 -2.24 -4.72
N ILE A 434 -8.14 -2.86 -5.51
CA ILE A 434 -9.22 -2.16 -6.21
C ILE A 434 -10.39 -2.01 -5.25
N VAL A 435 -10.89 -0.78 -5.14
CA VAL A 435 -12.04 -0.42 -4.32
C VAL A 435 -13.24 -0.24 -5.24
N SER A 436 -14.36 -0.87 -4.89
CA SER A 436 -15.61 -0.82 -5.64
C SER A 436 -16.77 -0.38 -4.74
N ALA A 437 -17.60 0.52 -5.24
CA ALA A 437 -18.90 0.81 -4.65
C ALA A 437 -19.89 -0.32 -4.97
N GLN A 438 -20.68 -0.72 -3.97
CA GLN A 438 -21.85 -1.59 -4.11
C GLN A 438 -23.10 -0.76 -3.82
N VAL A 439 -24.09 -0.79 -4.71
CA VAL A 439 -25.41 -0.19 -4.44
C VAL A 439 -26.24 -1.20 -3.67
N LEU A 440 -26.58 -0.87 -2.42
CA LEU A 440 -27.35 -1.72 -1.52
C LEU A 440 -28.80 -1.24 -1.49
N ARG A 441 -29.77 -2.10 -1.81
CA ARG A 441 -31.19 -1.75 -1.76
C ARG A 441 -31.59 -1.27 -0.36
N GLY A 442 -32.07 -0.03 -0.26
CA GLY A 442 -32.67 0.52 0.95
C GLY A 442 -33.91 -0.27 1.39
N TRP A 443 -34.21 -0.27 2.70
CA TRP A 443 -35.22 -1.15 3.30
C TRP A 443 -36.63 -0.95 2.71
N GLU A 444 -37.04 0.29 2.48
CA GLU A 444 -38.37 0.64 1.95
C GLU A 444 -38.36 0.87 0.43
N GLY A 445 -37.19 0.86 -0.21
CA GLY A 445 -36.98 1.24 -1.60
C GLY A 445 -35.78 2.17 -1.75
N PRO A 446 -35.85 3.16 -2.66
CA PRO A 446 -34.98 4.34 -2.63
C PRO A 446 -35.21 5.20 -1.37
N PRO A 447 -34.21 5.97 -0.89
CA PRO A 447 -32.84 6.01 -1.37
C PRO A 447 -32.13 4.67 -1.12
N HIS A 448 -31.24 4.29 -2.02
CA HIS A 448 -30.37 3.14 -1.81
C HIS A 448 -29.11 3.56 -1.05
N GLY A 449 -28.50 2.61 -0.34
CA GLY A 449 -27.26 2.83 0.37
C GLY A 449 -26.04 2.46 -0.46
N ILE A 450 -24.86 2.86 0.00
CA ILE A 450 -23.58 2.50 -0.64
C ILE A 450 -22.72 1.65 0.31
N GLY A 451 -22.46 0.41 -0.09
CA GLY A 451 -21.44 -0.46 0.49
C GLY A 451 -20.09 -0.29 -0.20
N LEU A 452 -19.03 -0.77 0.44
CA LEU A 452 -17.72 -0.97 -0.18
C LEU A 452 -17.41 -2.45 -0.33
N GLN A 453 -16.82 -2.80 -1.47
CA GLN A 453 -16.07 -4.03 -1.66
C GLN A 453 -14.63 -3.70 -2.03
N VAL A 454 -13.69 -4.43 -1.44
CA VAL A 454 -12.26 -4.34 -1.72
C VAL A 454 -11.80 -5.64 -2.37
N ASN A 455 -10.89 -5.55 -3.34
CA ASN A 455 -10.33 -6.71 -4.04
C ASN A 455 -8.82 -6.58 -4.22
N GLY A 456 -8.07 -7.60 -3.81
CA GLY A 456 -6.64 -7.70 -4.02
C GLY A 456 -6.31 -8.01 -5.47
N VAL A 457 -5.38 -7.26 -6.05
CA VAL A 457 -4.95 -7.45 -7.44
C VAL A 457 -3.43 -7.39 -7.55
N ARG A 458 -2.89 -8.06 -8.57
CA ARG A 458 -1.52 -7.85 -9.03
C ARG A 458 -1.49 -7.11 -10.37
N THR A 459 -0.47 -6.29 -10.60
CA THR A 459 -0.32 -5.42 -11.77
C THR A 459 0.77 -5.85 -12.77
N ASP A 460 1.52 -6.91 -12.47
CA ASP A 460 2.51 -7.57 -13.34
C ASP A 460 1.86 -8.40 -14.47
N PHE A 461 1.29 -7.75 -15.49
CA PHE A 461 0.74 -8.38 -16.69
C PHE A 461 1.03 -7.54 -17.94
#